data_AF-A0AAD7PG69-F1
#
_entry.id   AF-A0AAD7PG69-F1
#
_cell.length_a   1.000
_cell.length_b   1.000
_cell.length_c   1.000
_cell.angle_alpha   90.00
_cell.angle_beta   90.00
_cell.angle_gamma   90.00
#
_symmetry.space_group_name_H-M   'P 1'
#
loop_
_entity.id
_entity.type
_entity.pdbx_description
1 polymer ?
#
loop_
_entity_poly.entity_id
_entity_poly.type
_entity_poly.pdbx_seq_one_letter_code
_entity_poly.pdbx_strand_id
1 'polypeptide(L)'
;MFGIRRSVGFVSDVALQLRQSLLLHGVRVQCINIGGGTGVNIPDNKRLEVALQHIHGVGHFRAHRILVELNIENKLAKDLTGLELYSLREEVSKYMLGNDLKRCVQRDIERLTSIQCYRGYRHIAGLPCRGQRTSTNARTRKGKPIPIAGKKKAVR
;
A
#
# COMPACT_ATOMS: atom_id res chain seq x y z
N MET A 1 -10.45 38.30 -44.64
CA MET A 1 -11.67 37.64 -44.13
C MET A 1 -11.27 36.27 -43.59
N PHE A 2 -10.93 36.20 -42.31
CA PHE A 2 -10.54 34.95 -41.64
C PHE A 2 -11.73 34.46 -40.81
N GLY A 3 -12.35 33.38 -41.25
CA GLY A 3 -13.46 32.76 -40.53
C GLY A 3 -13.55 31.29 -40.91
N ILE A 4 -13.17 30.43 -39.96
CA ILE A 4 -13.88 29.23 -39.49
C ILE A 4 -13.04 28.73 -38.30
N ARG A 5 -13.37 29.18 -37.10
CA ARG A 5 -12.96 28.50 -35.86
C ARG A 5 -13.96 27.38 -35.61
N ARG A 6 -13.63 26.15 -36.02
CA ARG A 6 -14.29 24.95 -35.47
C ARG A 6 -13.55 24.59 -34.19
N SER A 7 -14.10 25.02 -33.07
CA SER A 7 -13.77 24.54 -31.74
C SER A 7 -14.25 23.10 -31.60
N VAL A 8 -13.43 22.14 -32.03
CA VAL A 8 -13.63 20.72 -31.69
C VAL A 8 -12.26 20.12 -31.45
N GLY A 9 -11.92 19.92 -30.19
CA GLY A 9 -10.64 19.31 -29.82
C GLY A 9 -10.29 19.43 -28.34
N PHE A 10 -11.28 19.52 -27.45
CA PHE A 10 -11.04 19.50 -26.00
C PHE A 10 -11.17 18.09 -25.39
N VAL A 11 -11.35 17.05 -26.24
CA VAL A 11 -11.72 15.69 -25.80
C VAL A 11 -10.59 14.68 -25.97
N SER A 12 -9.49 15.00 -26.66
CA SER A 12 -8.44 14.03 -26.98
C SER A 12 -7.31 13.90 -25.95
N ASP A 13 -7.18 14.81 -24.98
CA ASP A 13 -5.98 14.87 -24.11
C ASP A 13 -6.13 14.33 -22.68
N VAL A 14 -7.30 13.79 -22.30
CA VAL A 14 -7.46 13.13 -20.98
C VAL A 14 -6.94 11.69 -20.99
N ALA A 15 -6.89 11.04 -22.15
CA ALA A 15 -6.56 9.62 -22.29
C ALA A 15 -5.06 9.28 -22.15
N LEU A 16 -4.16 10.27 -22.21
CA LEU A 16 -2.71 10.04 -22.28
C LEU A 16 -1.91 10.36 -21.01
N GLN A 17 -2.56 10.70 -19.88
CA GLN A 17 -1.83 11.07 -18.64
C GLN A 17 -2.06 10.17 -17.42
N LEU A 18 -2.49 8.91 -17.58
CA LEU A 18 -2.70 7.96 -16.46
C LEU A 18 -1.92 6.64 -16.57
N ARG A 19 -0.78 6.60 -17.27
CA ARG A 19 0.16 5.47 -17.22
C ARG A 19 1.52 5.95 -16.71
N GLN A 20 1.82 5.72 -15.43
CA GLN A 20 3.23 5.69 -15.02
C GLN A 20 3.79 4.32 -15.38
N SER A 21 4.77 4.27 -16.28
CA SER A 21 5.57 3.06 -16.49
C SER A 21 6.59 2.98 -15.36
N LEU A 22 6.36 2.11 -14.37
CA LEU A 22 7.37 1.80 -13.36
C LEU A 22 8.14 0.55 -13.78
N LEU A 23 9.47 0.61 -13.71
CA LEU A 23 10.35 -0.53 -13.94
C LEU A 23 10.57 -1.26 -12.62
N LEU A 24 9.88 -2.37 -12.40
CA LEU A 24 10.17 -3.30 -11.32
C LEU A 24 10.78 -4.57 -11.91
N HIS A 25 12.02 -4.88 -11.52
CA HIS A 25 12.76 -6.09 -11.94
C HIS A 25 12.86 -6.28 -13.46
N GLY A 26 13.04 -5.19 -14.22
CA GLY A 26 13.17 -5.26 -15.69
C GLY A 26 11.86 -5.43 -16.45
N VAL A 27 10.72 -5.44 -15.76
CA VAL A 27 9.38 -5.49 -16.37
C VAL A 27 8.74 -4.11 -16.29
N ARG A 28 8.23 -3.60 -17.42
CA ARG A 28 7.40 -2.38 -17.45
C ARG A 28 6.04 -2.71 -16.82
N VAL A 29 5.79 -2.25 -15.61
CA VAL A 29 4.48 -2.36 -14.97
C VAL A 29 3.76 -1.04 -15.19
N GLN A 30 2.63 -1.10 -15.88
CA GLN A 30 1.69 0.00 -15.93
C GLN A 30 0.89 -0.03 -14.62
N CYS A 31 0.74 1.14 -14.01
CA CYS A 31 -0.06 1.30 -12.81
C CYS A 31 -1.08 2.42 -12.98
N ILE A 32 -2.31 2.12 -12.57
CA ILE A 32 -3.38 3.09 -12.41
C ILE A 32 -3.22 3.80 -11.07
N ASN A 33 -3.28 5.12 -11.11
CA ASN A 33 -3.34 5.95 -9.91
C ASN A 33 -4.80 6.12 -9.47
N ILE A 34 -5.13 5.59 -8.30
CA ILE A 34 -6.49 5.66 -7.74
C ILE A 34 -6.61 6.78 -6.71
N GLY A 35 -5.52 7.49 -6.37
CA GLY A 35 -5.52 8.54 -5.34
C GLY A 35 -5.07 9.89 -5.89
N GLY A 36 -5.99 10.85 -6.00
CA GLY A 36 -5.74 12.19 -6.57
C GLY A 36 -4.67 13.03 -5.88
N GLY A 37 -4.20 12.62 -4.71
CA GLY A 37 -3.07 13.24 -4.02
C GLY A 37 -2.30 12.31 -3.07
N THR A 38 -2.68 11.03 -2.96
CA THR A 38 -2.10 10.06 -2.00
C THR A 38 -1.08 9.10 -2.64
N GLY A 39 -0.89 9.16 -3.96
CA GLY A 39 0.12 8.37 -4.68
C GLY A 39 -0.10 6.85 -4.60
N VAL A 40 -1.36 6.43 -4.47
CA VAL A 40 -1.74 5.02 -4.31
C VAL A 40 -1.93 4.38 -5.68
N ASN A 41 -0.99 3.48 -6.01
CA ASN A 41 -0.90 2.84 -7.32
C ASN A 41 -1.33 1.37 -7.24
N ILE A 42 -2.09 0.94 -8.24
CA ILE A 42 -2.56 -0.44 -8.38
C ILE A 42 -1.91 -1.10 -9.61
N PRO A 43 -1.56 -2.39 -9.56
CA PRO A 43 -1.08 -3.12 -10.75
C PRO A 43 -2.20 -3.41 -11.75
N ASP A 44 -1.99 -3.05 -13.00
CA ASP A 44 -2.98 -3.15 -14.08
C ASP A 44 -3.27 -4.60 -14.51
N ASN A 45 -2.26 -5.47 -14.46
CA ASN A 45 -2.33 -6.85 -14.95
C ASN A 45 -3.06 -7.83 -14.00
N LYS A 46 -3.72 -7.35 -12.95
CA LYS A 46 -4.34 -8.20 -11.92
C LYS A 46 -5.86 -7.96 -11.86
N ARG A 47 -6.58 -8.97 -11.36
CA ARG A 47 -7.99 -8.85 -10.99
C ARG A 47 -8.15 -7.82 -9.88
N LEU A 48 -9.23 -7.04 -9.91
CA LEU A 48 -9.45 -5.90 -9.01
C LEU A 48 -9.31 -6.28 -7.53
N GLU A 49 -9.88 -7.40 -7.13
CA GLU A 49 -9.85 -7.86 -5.75
C GLU A 49 -8.43 -8.04 -5.19
N VAL A 50 -7.52 -8.56 -6.01
CA VAL A 50 -6.11 -8.75 -5.66
C VAL A 50 -5.31 -7.46 -5.88
N ALA A 51 -5.68 -6.69 -6.89
CA ALA A 51 -5.03 -5.44 -7.22
C ALA A 51 -5.18 -4.41 -6.09
N LEU A 52 -6.39 -4.28 -5.51
CA LEU A 52 -6.70 -3.44 -4.36
C LEU A 52 -5.87 -3.79 -3.11
N GLN A 53 -5.53 -5.07 -2.91
CA GLN A 53 -4.74 -5.51 -1.74
C GLN A 53 -3.28 -5.03 -1.77
N HIS A 54 -2.80 -4.52 -2.91
CA HIS A 54 -1.46 -3.91 -2.97
C HIS A 54 -1.40 -2.58 -2.22
N ILE A 55 -2.56 -1.99 -1.94
CA ILE A 55 -2.69 -0.79 -1.12
C ILE A 55 -2.48 -1.17 0.35
N HIS A 56 -1.49 -0.57 0.99
CA HIS A 56 -1.28 -0.73 2.43
C HIS A 56 -2.52 -0.26 3.21
N GLY A 57 -3.15 -1.17 3.96
CA GLY A 57 -4.40 -0.93 4.68
C GLY A 57 -5.63 -1.56 4.04
N VAL A 58 -5.54 -2.07 2.81
CA VAL A 58 -6.61 -2.87 2.19
C VAL A 58 -6.24 -4.35 2.25
N GLY A 59 -7.03 -5.12 3.01
CA GLY A 59 -6.95 -6.58 3.01
C GLY A 59 -8.05 -7.21 2.15
N HIS A 60 -8.09 -8.54 2.09
CA HIS A 60 -9.09 -9.29 1.31
C HIS A 60 -10.54 -8.88 1.63
N PHE A 61 -10.89 -8.79 2.91
CA PHE A 61 -12.24 -8.38 3.34
C PHE A 61 -12.62 -6.97 2.87
N ARG A 62 -11.71 -6.00 2.98
CA ARG A 62 -11.96 -4.62 2.55
C ARG A 62 -12.07 -4.51 1.03
N ALA A 63 -11.20 -5.21 0.31
CA ALA A 63 -11.26 -5.26 -1.15
C ALA A 63 -12.59 -5.84 -1.64
N HIS A 64 -13.04 -6.96 -1.07
CA HIS A 64 -14.32 -7.57 -1.40
C HIS A 64 -15.49 -6.63 -1.06
N ARG A 65 -15.47 -5.99 0.12
CA ARG A 65 -16.52 -5.02 0.50
C ARG A 65 -16.64 -3.85 -0.46
N ILE A 66 -15.52 -3.26 -0.87
CA ILE A 66 -15.52 -2.12 -1.82
C ILE A 66 -16.13 -2.55 -3.16
N LEU A 67 -15.81 -3.74 -3.64
CA LEU A 67 -16.38 -4.27 -4.90
C LEU A 67 -17.89 -4.50 -4.79
N VAL A 68 -18.35 -5.06 -3.68
CA VAL A 68 -19.79 -5.27 -3.42
C VAL A 68 -20.53 -3.95 -3.26
N GLU A 69 -19.97 -2.99 -2.51
CA GLU A 69 -20.58 -1.66 -2.29
C GLU A 69 -20.76 -0.88 -3.61
N LEU A 70 -19.79 -1.00 -4.52
CA LEU A 70 -19.85 -0.36 -5.84
C LEU A 70 -20.58 -1.18 -6.91
N ASN A 71 -20.99 -2.41 -6.60
CA ASN A 71 -21.54 -3.38 -7.55
C ASN A 71 -20.65 -3.57 -8.79
N ILE A 72 -19.32 -3.54 -8.62
CA ILE A 72 -18.35 -3.74 -9.70
C ILE A 72 -17.96 -5.22 -9.75
N GLU A 73 -18.12 -5.84 -10.92
CA GLU A 73 -17.66 -7.21 -11.16
C GLU A 73 -16.13 -7.32 -11.09
N ASN A 74 -15.62 -8.50 -10.73
CA ASN A 74 -14.19 -8.77 -10.58
C ASN A 74 -13.47 -8.90 -11.95
N LYS A 75 -13.37 -7.77 -12.67
CA LYS A 75 -12.66 -7.63 -13.94
C LYS A 75 -11.16 -7.43 -13.72
N LEU A 76 -10.39 -7.32 -14.80
CA LEU A 76 -9.01 -6.86 -14.73
C LEU A 76 -8.97 -5.35 -14.48
N ALA A 77 -7.95 -4.87 -13.76
CA ALA A 77 -7.80 -3.45 -13.46
C ALA A 77 -7.67 -2.57 -14.71
N LYS A 78 -7.13 -3.12 -15.80
CA LYS A 78 -7.06 -2.44 -17.12
C LYS A 78 -8.41 -2.12 -17.74
N ASP A 79 -9.39 -2.96 -17.48
CA ASP A 79 -10.67 -2.94 -18.19
C ASP A 79 -11.71 -2.08 -17.45
N LEU A 80 -11.27 -1.35 -16.42
CA LEU A 80 -12.11 -0.42 -15.69
C LEU A 80 -12.50 0.77 -16.59
N THR A 81 -13.79 1.09 -16.56
CA THR A 81 -14.31 2.30 -17.17
C THR A 81 -13.93 3.54 -16.34
N GLY A 82 -13.91 4.71 -16.98
CA GLY A 82 -13.60 5.97 -16.28
C GLY A 82 -14.54 6.27 -15.10
N LEU A 83 -15.82 5.88 -15.20
CA LEU A 83 -16.81 6.05 -14.13
C LEU A 83 -16.57 5.08 -12.97
N GLU A 84 -16.25 3.82 -13.26
CA GLU A 84 -15.88 2.83 -12.23
C GLU A 84 -14.61 3.28 -11.49
N LEU A 85 -13.61 3.82 -12.21
CA LEU A 85 -12.39 4.38 -11.62
C LEU A 85 -12.67 5.55 -10.68
N TYR A 86 -13.54 6.47 -11.09
CA TYR A 86 -13.94 7.61 -10.27
C TYR A 86 -14.65 7.15 -8.99
N SER A 87 -15.61 6.23 -9.12
CA SER A 87 -16.36 5.68 -7.99
C SER A 87 -15.45 4.91 -7.02
N LEU A 88 -14.52 4.11 -7.54
CA LEU A 88 -13.50 3.42 -6.75
C LEU A 88 -12.63 4.40 -5.97
N ARG A 89 -12.25 5.51 -6.59
CA ARG A 89 -11.44 6.54 -5.92
C ARG A 89 -12.17 7.22 -4.78
N GLU A 90 -13.46 7.53 -4.95
CA GLU A 90 -14.28 8.12 -3.89
C GLU A 90 -14.45 7.16 -2.71
N GLU A 91 -14.76 5.89 -2.96
CA GLU A 91 -14.91 4.89 -1.90
C GLU A 91 -13.59 4.61 -1.17
N VAL A 92 -12.48 4.47 -1.91
CA VAL A 92 -11.16 4.23 -1.33
C VAL A 92 -10.70 5.42 -0.46
N SER A 93 -11.09 6.65 -0.82
CA SER A 93 -10.72 7.86 -0.07
C SER A 93 -11.33 7.94 1.33
N LYS A 94 -12.41 7.18 1.60
CA LYS A 94 -13.03 7.12 2.95
C LYS A 94 -12.17 6.37 3.97
N TYR A 95 -11.22 5.56 3.51
CA TYR A 95 -10.40 4.72 4.38
C TYR A 95 -9.04 5.36 4.69
N MET A 96 -8.53 5.10 5.89
CA MET A 96 -7.15 5.43 6.26
C MET A 96 -6.17 4.44 5.61
N LEU A 97 -5.40 4.90 4.62
CA LEU A 97 -4.58 4.05 3.76
C LEU A 97 -3.13 4.52 3.69
N GLY A 98 -2.26 3.67 3.15
CA GLY A 98 -0.92 4.04 2.73
C GLY A 98 -0.09 4.64 3.85
N ASN A 99 0.39 5.87 3.61
CA ASN A 99 1.26 6.61 4.51
C ASN A 99 0.54 7.11 5.75
N ASP A 100 -0.74 7.45 5.66
CA ASP A 100 -1.49 7.95 6.82
C ASP A 100 -1.69 6.83 7.84
N LEU A 101 -2.01 5.61 7.37
CA LEU A 101 -2.05 4.45 8.24
C LEU A 101 -0.68 4.16 8.88
N LYS A 102 0.43 4.30 8.13
CA LYS A 102 1.78 4.13 8.67
C LYS A 102 2.10 5.18 9.76
N ARG A 103 1.74 6.44 9.52
CA ARG A 103 1.91 7.53 10.50
C ARG A 103 1.10 7.31 11.76
N CYS A 104 -0.15 6.84 11.64
CA CYS A 104 -0.97 6.50 12.79
C CYS A 104 -0.34 5.39 13.65
N VAL A 105 0.09 4.30 13.03
CA VAL A 105 0.78 3.20 13.74
C VAL A 105 2.07 3.68 14.39
N GLN A 106 2.86 4.50 13.70
CA GLN A 106 4.09 5.07 14.24
C GLN A 106 3.80 5.93 15.48
N ARG A 107 2.80 6.82 15.41
CA ARG A 107 2.36 7.65 16.53
C ARG A 107 1.89 6.83 17.72
N ASP A 108 1.20 5.71 17.48
CA ASP A 108 0.79 4.80 18.55
C ASP A 108 1.98 4.15 19.26
N ILE A 109 3.01 3.76 18.51
CA ILE A 109 4.25 3.21 19.07
C ILE A 109 4.98 4.29 19.88
N GLU A 110 5.13 5.49 19.32
CA GLU A 110 5.75 6.63 19.98
C GLU A 110 5.05 6.97 21.30
N ARG A 111 3.72 6.96 21.31
CA ARG A 111 2.91 7.13 22.52
C ARG A 111 3.20 6.03 23.56
N LEU A 112 3.30 4.76 23.16
CA LEU A 112 3.64 3.68 24.10
C LEU A 112 5.04 3.85 24.68
N THR A 113 5.98 4.36 23.88
CA THR A 113 7.35 4.61 24.33
C THR A 113 7.46 5.82 25.25
N SER A 114 6.73 6.92 24.99
CA SER A 114 6.74 8.11 25.84
C SER A 114 6.12 7.84 27.22
N ILE A 115 5.10 6.98 27.28
CA ILE A 115 4.49 6.51 28.55
C ILE A 115 5.46 5.63 29.36
N GLN A 116 6.50 5.06 28.74
CA GLN A 116 7.43 4.12 29.38
C GLN A 116 6.79 2.83 29.92
N CYS A 117 5.66 2.41 29.35
CA CYS A 117 5.03 1.13 29.71
C CYS A 117 5.89 -0.07 29.27
N TYR A 118 5.65 -1.25 29.86
CA TYR A 118 6.37 -2.49 29.50
C TYR A 118 6.36 -2.77 27.99
N ARG A 119 5.22 -2.55 27.32
CA ARG A 119 5.11 -2.71 25.86
C ARG A 119 6.03 -1.73 25.13
N GLY A 120 6.05 -0.46 25.53
CA GLY A 120 6.93 0.58 24.98
C GLY A 120 8.41 0.20 25.11
N TYR A 121 8.83 -0.21 26.32
CA TYR A 121 10.20 -0.72 26.54
C TYR A 121 10.56 -1.88 25.60
N ARG A 122 9.64 -2.84 25.40
CA ARG A 122 9.85 -3.97 24.47
C ARG A 122 9.92 -3.52 23.00
N HIS A 123 9.17 -2.49 22.62
CA HIS A 123 9.27 -1.89 21.29
C HIS A 123 10.66 -1.29 21.05
N ILE A 124 11.21 -0.55 22.02
CA ILE A 124 12.56 0.03 21.97
C ILE A 124 13.63 -1.07 21.96
N ALA A 125 13.52 -2.07 22.83
CA ALA A 125 14.48 -3.15 22.96
C ALA A 125 14.46 -4.17 21.80
N GLY A 126 13.56 -4.02 20.80
CA GLY A 126 13.47 -4.95 19.68
C GLY A 126 13.01 -6.35 20.08
N LEU A 127 12.13 -6.46 21.09
CA LEU A 127 11.61 -7.73 21.60
C LEU A 127 10.11 -7.89 21.34
N PRO A 128 9.57 -9.12 21.29
CA PRO A 128 8.14 -9.34 21.13
C PRO A 128 7.36 -8.80 22.33
N CYS A 129 6.24 -8.12 22.07
CA CYS A 129 5.45 -7.41 23.09
C CYS A 129 4.21 -8.18 23.58
N ARG A 130 3.87 -9.34 22.97
CA ARG A 130 2.66 -10.13 23.28
C ARG A 130 2.91 -11.29 24.26
N GLY A 131 3.87 -11.16 25.17
CA GLY A 131 4.19 -12.23 26.16
C GLY A 131 4.92 -13.45 25.60
N GLN A 132 5.43 -13.38 24.38
CA GLN A 132 6.19 -14.48 23.76
C GLN A 132 7.56 -14.67 24.44
N ARG A 133 8.00 -15.93 24.54
CA ARG A 133 9.34 -16.29 25.05
C ARG A 133 10.43 -15.73 24.14
N THR A 134 11.47 -15.13 24.73
CA THR A 134 12.57 -14.48 23.96
C THR A 134 13.87 -15.27 23.88
N SER A 135 13.95 -16.40 24.58
CA SER A 135 15.16 -17.24 24.61
C SER A 135 15.35 -18.00 23.31
N THR A 136 14.30 -18.67 22.82
CA THR A 136 14.36 -19.57 21.65
C THR A 136 13.97 -18.85 20.35
N ASN A 137 12.67 -18.70 20.09
CA ASN A 137 12.12 -18.28 18.81
C ASN A 137 11.63 -16.82 18.84
N ALA A 138 12.56 -15.87 18.63
CA ALA A 138 12.24 -14.44 18.56
C ALA A 138 12.92 -13.71 17.39
N ARG A 139 13.37 -14.45 16.37
CA ARG A 139 14.24 -13.93 15.29
C ARG A 139 13.56 -12.92 14.38
N THR A 140 12.28 -13.08 14.07
CA THR A 140 11.52 -12.11 13.26
C THR A 140 11.54 -10.71 13.87
N ARG A 141 11.56 -10.60 15.21
CA ARG A 141 11.59 -9.31 15.92
C ARG A 141 13.01 -8.85 16.28
N LYS A 142 13.90 -9.77 16.70
CA LYS A 142 15.30 -9.47 17.06
C LYS A 142 16.22 -9.24 15.86
N GLY A 143 15.83 -9.68 14.67
CA GLY A 143 16.68 -9.65 13.48
C GLY A 143 17.75 -10.75 13.47
N LYS A 144 18.66 -10.64 12.49
CA LYS A 144 19.79 -11.56 12.30
C LYS A 144 20.70 -11.52 13.54
N PRO A 145 21.20 -12.67 14.05
CA PRO A 145 22.17 -12.66 15.14
C PRO A 145 23.38 -11.81 14.75
N ILE A 146 23.66 -10.78 15.55
CA ILE A 146 24.88 -10.00 15.43
C ILE A 146 26.00 -10.87 16.00
N PRO A 147 26.96 -11.34 15.18
CA PRO A 147 28.09 -12.07 15.70
C PRO A 147 28.93 -11.12 16.54
N ILE A 148 29.28 -11.53 17.76
CA ILE A 148 30.27 -10.82 18.56
C ILE A 148 31.63 -11.14 17.92
N ALA A 149 32.31 -10.13 17.36
CA ALA A 149 33.66 -10.28 16.86
C ALA A 149 34.55 -10.87 17.98
N GLY A 150 35.23 -11.98 17.70
CA GLY A 150 36.11 -12.67 18.65
C GLY A 150 35.51 -13.84 19.43
N LYS A 151 34.20 -14.13 19.34
CA LYS A 151 33.68 -15.40 19.87
C LYS A 151 33.96 -16.52 18.88
N LYS A 152 34.95 -17.39 19.20
CA LYS A 152 35.20 -18.65 18.48
C LYS A 152 33.87 -19.39 18.29
N LYS A 153 33.56 -19.78 17.04
CA LYS A 153 32.51 -20.77 16.79
C LYS A 153 32.87 -22.00 17.61
N ALA A 154 31.94 -22.48 18.45
CA ALA A 154 32.09 -23.81 19.02
C ALA A 154 32.21 -24.79 17.86
N VAL A 155 33.32 -25.53 17.83
CA VAL A 155 33.52 -26.64 16.90
C VAL A 155 32.41 -27.64 17.20
N ARG A 156 31.69 -28.04 16.15
CA ARG A 156 30.58 -28.98 16.24
C ARG A 156 31.11 -30.40 16.31
#